data_AF-A0AAW5IK49-F1
#
_entry.id   AF-A0AAW5IK49-F1
#
_cell.length_a   1.000
_cell.length_b   1.000
_cell.length_c   1.000
_cell.angle_alpha   90.00
_cell.angle_beta   90.00
_cell.angle_gamma   90.00
#
_symmetry.space_group_name_H-M   'P 1'
#
loop_
_entity.id
_entity.type
_entity.pdbx_description
1 polymer ?
#
loop_
_entity_poly.entity_id
_entity_poly.type
_entity_poly.pdbx_seq_one_letter_code
_entity_poly.pdbx_strand_id
1 'polypeptide(L)'
;MAKIQIKSETRHELSFFPNSFDDYVPKDSKVRMVDRIVRSMDFNPLMDTYDGIGAPPYSPVMLLSLVVFAYINGVYSCRGIADVLKYDVRYMWICGGKQLSFATINRFRSNHMIKLREYEKSLDILGERNSYSKTDSDATFMRLKEDAMNNGQTKPAYNLQIATENQYWTNFALYHNPTDTLTFKPFLDKYKKRYGKQSKSVTADSGYGSEENYEYLEMEEMVGYVKYNWFHKEQHKPSCY
;
A
#
# COMPACT_ATOMS: atom_id res chain seq x y z
N MET A 1 57.02 -40.29 -22.18
CA MET A 1 56.05 -40.07 -21.08
C MET A 1 55.86 -38.56 -20.92
N ALA A 2 54.63 -38.06 -20.96
CA ALA A 2 54.36 -36.62 -20.85
C ALA A 2 54.65 -36.15 -19.41
N LYS A 3 55.42 -35.06 -19.26
CA LYS A 3 55.77 -34.47 -17.97
C LYS A 3 54.53 -33.80 -17.38
N ILE A 4 54.05 -34.30 -16.24
CA ILE A 4 52.94 -33.67 -15.53
C ILE A 4 53.42 -32.34 -14.96
N GLN A 5 52.81 -31.24 -15.39
CA GLN A 5 53.02 -29.92 -14.78
C GLN A 5 52.01 -29.74 -13.64
N ILE A 6 52.51 -29.62 -12.42
CA ILE A 6 51.72 -29.31 -11.23
C ILE A 6 51.86 -27.80 -10.96
N LYS A 7 50.74 -27.10 -10.77
CA LYS A 7 50.74 -25.66 -10.42
C LYS A 7 51.24 -25.45 -8.98
N SER A 8 51.91 -24.33 -8.72
CA SER A 8 52.38 -23.96 -7.38
C SER A 8 51.23 -23.58 -6.44
N GLU A 9 51.39 -23.85 -5.14
CA GLU A 9 50.44 -23.44 -4.11
C GLU A 9 50.71 -22.00 -3.65
N THR A 10 49.83 -21.06 -4.00
CA THR A 10 50.03 -19.62 -3.77
C THR A 10 49.20 -19.04 -2.61
N ARG A 11 48.73 -19.90 -1.69
CA ARG A 11 47.82 -19.54 -0.58
C ARG A 11 48.33 -18.46 0.38
N HIS A 12 49.62 -18.12 0.36
CA HIS A 12 50.24 -17.07 1.18
C HIS A 12 50.73 -15.87 0.36
N GLU A 13 50.55 -15.87 -0.97
CA GLU A 13 50.93 -14.73 -1.80
C GLU A 13 49.96 -13.57 -1.56
N LEU A 14 50.49 -12.48 -1.02
CA LEU A 14 49.72 -11.28 -0.74
C LEU A 14 49.57 -10.47 -2.03
N SER A 15 48.32 -10.15 -2.38
CA SER A 15 48.06 -9.12 -3.39
C SER A 15 48.56 -7.76 -2.90
N PHE A 16 49.09 -6.94 -3.81
CA PHE A 16 49.59 -5.60 -3.50
C PHE A 16 48.47 -4.67 -2.99
N PHE A 17 47.22 -4.92 -3.41
CA PHE A 17 46.02 -4.26 -2.89
C PHE A 17 44.99 -5.29 -2.40
N PRO A 18 44.21 -4.99 -1.35
CA PRO A 18 43.14 -5.88 -0.92
C PRO A 18 42.07 -5.95 -2.01
N ASN A 19 41.73 -7.18 -2.42
CA ASN A 19 40.63 -7.41 -3.34
C ASN A 19 39.30 -7.01 -2.69
N SER A 20 38.39 -6.46 -3.49
CA SER A 20 37.03 -6.19 -3.06
C SER A 20 36.23 -7.49 -3.00
N PHE A 21 35.14 -7.50 -2.23
CA PHE A 21 34.19 -8.61 -2.27
C PHE A 21 33.58 -8.80 -3.68
N ASP A 22 33.53 -7.75 -4.48
CA ASP A 22 32.97 -7.78 -5.84
C ASP A 22 33.82 -8.65 -6.78
N ASP A 23 35.14 -8.68 -6.56
CA ASP A 23 36.10 -9.46 -7.36
C ASP A 23 35.91 -10.97 -7.17
N TYR A 24 35.42 -11.38 -6.00
CA TYR A 24 35.18 -12.78 -5.67
C TYR A 24 33.79 -13.29 -6.06
N VAL A 25 32.86 -12.40 -6.41
CA VAL A 25 31.48 -12.75 -6.74
C VAL A 25 31.25 -12.63 -8.25
N PRO A 26 31.05 -13.76 -8.98
CA PRO A 26 30.78 -13.71 -10.41
C PRO A 26 29.58 -12.82 -10.77
N LYS A 27 29.64 -12.16 -11.93
CA LYS A 27 28.56 -11.27 -12.42
C LYS A 27 27.22 -11.99 -12.63
N ASP A 28 27.28 -13.29 -12.96
CA ASP A 28 26.11 -14.16 -13.14
C ASP A 28 25.67 -14.88 -11.86
N SER A 29 26.25 -14.53 -10.70
CA SER A 29 25.90 -15.17 -9.44
C SER A 29 24.47 -14.83 -9.02
N LYS A 30 23.76 -15.84 -8.49
CA LYS A 30 22.40 -15.71 -7.93
C LYS A 30 22.26 -14.54 -6.95
N VAL A 31 23.33 -14.22 -6.21
CA VAL A 31 23.32 -13.11 -5.23
C VAL A 31 23.10 -11.75 -5.89
N ARG A 32 23.65 -11.54 -7.09
CA ARG A 32 23.49 -10.28 -7.84
C ARG A 32 22.09 -10.15 -8.43
N MET A 33 21.51 -11.28 -8.86
CA MET A 33 20.12 -11.34 -9.28
C MET A 33 19.19 -10.95 -8.12
N VAL A 34 19.39 -11.52 -6.93
CA VAL A 34 18.60 -11.20 -5.73
C VAL A 34 18.75 -9.74 -5.35
N ASP A 35 19.97 -9.21 -5.27
CA ASP A 35 20.19 -7.80 -4.91
C ASP A 35 19.52 -6.84 -5.89
N ARG A 36 19.58 -7.12 -7.20
CA ARG A 36 18.89 -6.32 -8.22
C ARG A 36 17.37 -6.37 -8.06
N ILE A 37 16.81 -7.55 -7.84
CA ILE A 37 15.36 -7.73 -7.65
C ILE A 37 14.91 -6.98 -6.40
N VAL A 38 15.60 -7.19 -5.28
CA VAL A 38 15.26 -6.54 -4.02
C VAL A 38 15.32 -5.02 -4.19
N ARG A 39 16.41 -4.47 -4.73
CA ARG A 39 16.54 -3.01 -4.95
C ARG A 39 15.50 -2.38 -5.87
N SER A 40 14.84 -3.17 -6.72
CA SER A 40 13.75 -2.69 -7.58
C SER A 40 12.39 -2.61 -6.88
N MET A 41 12.27 -3.15 -5.66
CA MET A 41 11.04 -3.10 -4.87
C MET A 41 10.83 -1.73 -4.22
N ASP A 42 9.57 -1.38 -3.93
CA ASP A 42 9.26 -0.24 -3.08
C ASP A 42 9.56 -0.58 -1.61
N PHE A 43 10.42 0.22 -0.99
CA PHE A 43 10.83 0.05 0.41
C PHE A 43 10.15 1.01 1.36
N ASN A 44 9.33 1.95 0.88
CA ASN A 44 8.66 2.91 1.77
C ASN A 44 7.87 2.20 2.89
N PRO A 45 7.08 1.14 2.61
CA PRO A 45 6.34 0.44 3.67
C PRO A 45 7.28 -0.22 4.70
N LEU A 46 8.46 -0.65 4.28
CA LEU A 46 9.45 -1.26 5.16
C LEU A 46 10.18 -0.19 5.98
N MET A 47 10.53 0.95 5.38
CA MET A 47 11.20 2.07 6.06
C MET A 47 10.31 2.66 7.17
N ASP A 48 9.00 2.74 6.95
CA ASP A 48 8.02 3.23 7.94
C ASP A 48 7.97 2.38 9.22
N THR A 49 8.49 1.16 9.17
CA THR A 49 8.55 0.28 10.35
C THR A 49 9.81 0.47 11.21
N TYR A 50 10.73 1.35 10.82
CA TYR A 50 11.96 1.66 11.54
C TYR A 50 11.82 2.95 12.34
N ASP A 51 12.17 2.89 13.62
CA ASP A 51 12.19 4.05 14.50
C ASP A 51 13.55 4.74 14.45
N GLY A 52 13.57 6.07 14.45
CA GLY A 52 14.81 6.88 14.44
C GLY A 52 15.51 7.02 15.80
N ILE A 53 15.09 6.28 16.82
CA ILE A 53 15.57 6.45 18.20
C ILE A 53 16.68 5.43 18.50
N GLY A 54 17.87 5.93 18.83
CA GLY A 54 19.00 5.12 19.27
C GLY A 54 20.07 4.89 18.19
N ALA A 55 20.75 3.75 18.25
CA ALA A 55 21.80 3.41 17.28
C ALA A 55 21.21 3.26 15.87
N PRO A 56 21.90 3.74 14.83
CA PRO A 56 21.38 3.72 13.47
C PRO A 56 21.08 2.27 13.05
N PRO A 57 19.87 2.01 12.54
CA PRO A 57 19.51 0.66 12.13
C PRO A 57 20.29 0.24 10.87
N TYR A 58 20.43 -1.08 10.71
CA TYR A 58 20.92 -1.63 9.46
C TYR A 58 19.94 -1.39 8.32
N SER A 59 20.48 -1.21 7.11
CA SER A 59 19.66 -1.01 5.90
C SER A 59 18.64 -2.15 5.72
N PRO A 60 17.35 -1.84 5.54
CA PRO A 60 16.33 -2.87 5.36
C PRO A 60 16.52 -3.66 4.07
N VAL A 61 17.00 -2.98 3.01
CA VAL A 61 17.37 -3.59 1.72
C VAL A 61 18.42 -4.67 1.93
N MET A 62 19.47 -4.35 2.69
CA MET A 62 20.56 -5.29 2.99
C MET A 62 20.06 -6.51 3.77
N LEU A 63 19.25 -6.29 4.81
CA LEU A 63 18.70 -7.38 5.62
C LEU A 63 17.70 -8.25 4.85
N LEU A 64 16.89 -7.64 3.98
CA LEU A 64 15.98 -8.37 3.11
C LEU A 64 16.75 -9.23 2.09
N SER A 65 17.72 -8.65 1.39
CA SER A 65 18.60 -9.38 0.45
C SER A 65 19.29 -10.55 1.13
N LEU A 66 19.79 -10.35 2.36
CA LEU A 66 20.44 -11.40 3.14
C LEU A 66 19.49 -12.57 3.43
N VAL A 67 18.28 -12.28 3.92
CA VAL A 67 17.29 -13.30 4.29
C VAL A 67 16.78 -14.04 3.05
N VAL A 68 16.46 -13.32 1.98
CA VAL A 68 15.98 -13.91 0.72
C VAL A 68 17.05 -14.81 0.11
N PHE A 69 18.30 -14.32 0.03
CA PHE A 69 19.41 -15.12 -0.50
C PHE A 69 19.66 -16.37 0.35
N ALA A 70 19.61 -16.26 1.68
CA ALA A 70 19.75 -17.41 2.56
C ALA A 70 18.69 -18.50 2.30
N TYR A 71 17.42 -18.09 2.15
CA TYR A 71 16.33 -19.03 1.89
C TYR A 71 16.46 -19.72 0.53
N ILE A 72 16.88 -19.00 -0.51
CA ILE A 72 17.15 -19.58 -1.83
C ILE A 72 18.25 -20.66 -1.76
N ASN A 73 19.21 -20.52 -0.83
CA ASN A 73 20.26 -21.49 -0.59
C ASN A 73 19.89 -22.53 0.50
N GLY A 74 18.64 -22.56 0.97
CA GLY A 74 18.16 -23.54 1.96
C GLY A 74 18.55 -23.27 3.41
N VAL A 75 19.07 -22.07 3.72
CA VAL A 75 19.47 -21.69 5.09
C VAL A 75 18.36 -20.85 5.74
N TYR A 76 17.54 -21.51 6.56
CA TYR A 76 16.34 -20.88 7.14
C TYR A 76 16.49 -20.43 8.59
N SER A 77 17.50 -20.88 9.32
CA SER A 77 17.67 -20.54 10.73
C SER A 77 18.50 -19.26 10.90
N CYS A 78 18.09 -18.34 11.78
CA CYS A 78 18.84 -17.08 12.01
C CYS A 78 20.29 -17.33 12.42
N ARG A 79 20.55 -18.42 13.17
CA ARG A 79 21.91 -18.85 13.54
C ARG A 79 22.68 -19.37 12.33
N GLY A 80 22.05 -20.18 11.49
CA GLY A 80 22.66 -20.66 10.24
C GLY A 80 23.02 -19.50 9.31
N ILE A 81 22.13 -18.51 9.16
CA ILE A 81 22.38 -17.30 8.36
C ILE A 81 23.58 -16.53 8.92
N ALA A 82 23.64 -16.31 10.23
CA ALA A 82 24.75 -15.64 10.88
C ALA A 82 26.07 -16.42 10.75
N ASP A 83 26.02 -17.75 10.64
CA ASP A 83 27.19 -18.60 10.48
C ASP A 83 27.73 -18.58 9.05
N VAL A 84 26.86 -18.75 8.03
CA VAL A 84 27.29 -18.65 6.63
C VAL A 84 27.82 -17.26 6.27
N LEU A 85 27.30 -16.21 6.91
CA LEU A 85 27.79 -14.83 6.74
C LEU A 85 29.28 -14.67 7.13
N LYS A 86 29.82 -15.54 7.99
CA LYS A 86 31.22 -15.48 8.42
C LYS A 86 32.20 -16.06 7.41
N TYR A 87 31.73 -16.95 6.54
CA TYR A 87 32.62 -17.76 5.70
C TYR A 87 32.33 -17.63 4.21
N ASP A 88 31.08 -17.34 3.84
CA ASP A 88 30.67 -17.27 2.43
C ASP A 88 30.73 -15.84 1.91
N VAL A 89 31.63 -15.63 0.94
CA VAL A 89 31.89 -14.34 0.31
C VAL A 89 30.65 -13.71 -0.33
N ARG A 90 29.66 -14.51 -0.75
CA ARG A 90 28.41 -14.02 -1.34
C ARG A 90 27.57 -13.31 -0.29
N TYR A 91 27.53 -13.83 0.93
CA TYR A 91 26.81 -13.21 2.04
C TYR A 91 27.57 -11.98 2.55
N MET A 92 28.90 -12.06 2.62
CA MET A 92 29.75 -10.90 2.94
C MET A 92 29.55 -9.76 1.95
N TRP A 93 29.44 -10.07 0.65
CA TRP A 93 29.19 -9.08 -0.40
C TRP A 93 27.87 -8.33 -0.17
N ILE A 94 26.77 -9.02 0.16
CA ILE A 94 25.48 -8.38 0.48
C ILE A 94 25.64 -7.41 1.65
N CYS A 95 26.33 -7.82 2.71
CA CYS A 95 26.45 -7.05 3.95
C CYS A 95 27.63 -6.05 3.94
N GLY A 96 28.41 -5.99 2.87
CA GLY A 96 29.64 -5.20 2.80
C GLY A 96 30.67 -5.59 3.88
N GLY A 97 30.79 -6.88 4.17
CA GLY A 97 31.69 -7.43 5.19
C GLY A 97 31.21 -7.30 6.65
N LYS A 98 30.05 -6.66 6.89
CA LYS A 98 29.49 -6.53 8.24
C LYS A 98 28.99 -7.88 8.74
N GLN A 99 29.47 -8.31 9.91
CA GLN A 99 28.95 -9.50 10.58
C GLN A 99 27.72 -9.15 11.41
N LEU A 100 26.61 -9.76 11.06
CA LEU A 100 25.34 -9.57 11.74
C LEU A 100 25.11 -10.68 12.76
N SER A 101 24.62 -10.30 13.94
CA SER A 101 24.23 -11.27 14.95
C SER A 101 22.91 -11.97 14.54
N PHE A 102 22.72 -13.21 15.02
CA PHE A 102 21.45 -13.91 14.84
C PHE A 102 20.27 -13.13 15.44
N ALA A 103 20.50 -12.34 16.49
CA ALA A 103 19.47 -11.51 17.13
C ALA A 103 19.01 -10.37 16.22
N THR A 104 19.93 -9.74 15.48
CA THR A 104 19.61 -8.71 14.48
C THR A 104 18.76 -9.28 13.36
N ILE A 105 19.15 -10.44 12.83
CA ILE A 105 18.41 -11.15 11.76
C ILE A 105 17.02 -11.56 12.28
N ASN A 106 16.94 -12.06 13.51
CA ASN A 106 15.68 -12.46 14.11
C ASN A 106 14.74 -11.27 14.34
N ARG A 107 15.26 -10.15 14.86
CA ARG A 107 14.48 -8.91 15.02
C ARG A 107 13.92 -8.45 13.68
N PHE A 108 14.74 -8.51 12.62
CA PHE A 108 14.27 -8.13 11.30
C PHE A 108 13.11 -8.99 10.82
N ARG A 109 13.26 -10.31 10.93
CA ARG A 109 12.24 -11.29 10.53
C ARG A 109 10.95 -11.15 11.32
N SER A 110 11.04 -11.10 12.65
CA SER A 110 9.86 -11.06 13.52
C SER A 110 9.11 -9.74 13.41
N ASN A 111 9.82 -8.61 13.38
CA ASN A 111 9.15 -7.31 13.46
C ASN A 111 8.67 -6.82 12.10
N HIS A 112 9.45 -7.03 11.03
CA HIS A 112 9.15 -6.41 9.74
C HIS A 112 8.40 -7.35 8.80
N MET A 113 8.66 -8.66 8.80
CA MET A 113 7.91 -9.58 7.93
C MET A 113 6.46 -9.80 8.40
N ILE A 114 6.22 -9.77 9.71
CA ILE A 114 4.84 -9.82 10.25
C ILE A 114 4.09 -8.55 9.85
N LYS A 115 4.71 -7.37 10.05
CA LYS A 115 4.11 -6.09 9.65
C LYS A 115 3.85 -5.99 8.14
N LEU A 116 4.75 -6.49 7.29
CA LEU A 116 4.51 -6.52 5.84
C LEU A 116 3.28 -7.37 5.47
N ARG A 117 3.11 -8.54 6.10
CA ARG A 117 1.91 -9.36 5.91
C ARG A 117 0.65 -8.66 6.41
N GLU A 118 0.72 -7.96 7.54
CA GLU A 118 -0.40 -7.16 8.04
C GLU A 118 -0.73 -6.01 7.09
N TYR A 119 0.28 -5.37 6.51
CA TYR A 119 0.12 -4.32 5.52
C TYR A 119 -0.52 -4.83 4.23
N GLU A 120 -0.08 -5.97 3.69
CA GLU A 120 -0.72 -6.62 2.53
C GLU A 120 -2.19 -6.92 2.79
N LYS A 121 -2.53 -7.48 3.96
CA LYS A 121 -3.92 -7.69 4.36
C LYS A 121 -4.70 -6.38 4.48
N SER A 122 -4.06 -5.34 4.99
CA SER A 122 -4.68 -4.02 5.13
C SER A 122 -4.97 -3.39 3.77
N LEU A 123 -4.07 -3.55 2.79
CA LEU A 123 -4.27 -3.12 1.40
C LEU A 123 -5.40 -3.89 0.72
N ASP A 124 -5.47 -5.20 0.94
CA ASP A 124 -6.54 -6.05 0.42
C ASP A 124 -7.91 -5.62 0.97
N ILE A 125 -7.99 -5.35 2.27
CA ILE A 125 -9.21 -4.81 2.90
C ILE A 125 -9.54 -3.42 2.36
N LEU A 126 -8.53 -2.56 2.19
CA LEU A 126 -8.71 -1.19 1.73
C LEU A 126 -9.30 -1.14 0.31
N GLY A 127 -8.80 -1.97 -0.60
CA GLY A 127 -9.22 -2.00 -2.00
C GLY A 127 -9.06 -0.62 -2.67
N GLU A 128 -10.13 -0.14 -3.31
CA GLU A 128 -10.17 1.19 -3.97
C GLU A 128 -10.40 2.36 -2.99
N ARG A 129 -10.54 2.09 -1.68
CA ARG A 129 -10.91 3.11 -0.68
C ARG A 129 -9.67 3.80 -0.13
N ASN A 130 -9.87 4.98 0.49
CA ASN A 130 -8.78 5.72 1.14
C ASN A 130 -8.59 5.38 2.62
N SER A 131 -9.58 4.77 3.28
CA SER A 131 -9.47 4.35 4.68
C SER A 131 -10.47 3.23 5.01
N TYR A 132 -10.29 2.55 6.14
CA TYR A 132 -11.28 1.64 6.72
C TYR A 132 -11.15 1.57 8.24
N SER A 133 -12.22 1.23 8.95
CA SER A 133 -12.17 1.03 10.41
C SER A 133 -11.57 -0.32 10.78
N LYS A 134 -10.76 -0.35 11.85
CA LYS A 134 -10.18 -1.61 12.35
C LYS A 134 -11.23 -2.57 12.91
N THR A 135 -12.35 -2.05 13.44
CA THR A 135 -13.42 -2.86 14.04
C THR A 135 -14.49 -3.27 13.03
N ASP A 136 -14.73 -2.42 12.03
CA ASP A 136 -15.70 -2.63 10.96
C ASP A 136 -15.04 -2.26 9.62
N SER A 137 -14.51 -3.26 8.93
CA SER A 137 -13.74 -3.07 7.69
C SER A 137 -14.55 -2.46 6.54
N ASP A 138 -15.88 -2.43 6.64
CA ASP A 138 -16.75 -1.84 5.63
C ASP A 138 -16.96 -0.34 5.85
N ALA A 139 -16.76 0.14 7.08
CA ALA A 139 -16.88 1.55 7.45
C ALA A 139 -15.62 2.36 7.10
N THR A 140 -15.82 3.57 6.60
CA THR A 140 -14.75 4.51 6.24
C THR A 140 -14.71 5.69 7.21
N PHE A 141 -13.55 6.31 7.37
CA PHE A 141 -13.43 7.49 8.20
C PHE A 141 -14.02 8.72 7.49
N MET A 142 -15.08 9.29 8.06
CA MET A 142 -15.79 10.46 7.54
C MET A 142 -15.86 11.57 8.59
N ARG A 143 -15.97 12.83 8.15
CA ARG A 143 -16.35 13.92 9.05
C ARG A 143 -17.85 13.87 9.29
N LEU A 144 -18.27 13.77 10.55
CA LEU A 144 -19.68 13.77 10.93
C LEU A 144 -20.17 15.20 11.15
N LYS A 145 -21.46 15.43 10.89
CA LYS A 145 -22.12 16.72 11.19
C LYS A 145 -22.14 17.00 12.69
N GLU A 146 -22.35 15.95 13.48
CA GLU A 146 -22.32 16.02 14.93
C GLU A 146 -20.93 15.58 15.42
N ASP A 147 -20.11 16.57 15.78
CA ASP A 147 -18.86 16.30 16.47
C ASP A 147 -18.97 16.66 17.95
N ALA A 148 -19.32 15.67 18.77
CA ALA A 148 -19.43 15.83 20.22
C ALA A 148 -18.16 16.41 20.87
N MET A 149 -16.99 16.24 20.25
CA MET A 149 -15.70 16.74 20.76
C MET A 149 -15.26 18.05 20.09
N ASN A 150 -15.98 18.52 19.07
CA ASN A 150 -15.71 19.74 18.30
C ASN A 150 -14.24 19.90 17.85
N ASN A 151 -13.57 18.79 17.55
CA ASN A 151 -12.16 18.71 17.18
C ASN A 151 -11.95 18.40 15.69
N GLY A 152 -13.04 18.20 14.93
CA GLY A 152 -13.01 17.94 13.50
C GLY A 152 -12.47 16.55 13.15
N GLN A 153 -12.41 15.63 14.12
CA GLN A 153 -11.88 14.29 13.94
C GLN A 153 -12.84 13.44 13.10
N THR A 154 -12.28 12.74 12.11
CA THR A 154 -13.03 11.78 11.32
C THR A 154 -13.35 10.55 12.15
N LYS A 155 -14.57 10.04 12.04
CA LYS A 155 -15.05 8.85 12.73
C LYS A 155 -15.50 7.80 11.71
N PRO A 156 -15.38 6.51 12.03
CA PRO A 156 -15.82 5.45 11.13
C PRO A 156 -17.34 5.54 10.96
N ALA A 157 -17.80 5.66 9.72
CA ALA A 157 -19.20 5.85 9.40
C ALA A 157 -19.53 5.37 7.98
N TYR A 158 -20.82 5.30 7.70
CA TYR A 158 -21.38 5.06 6.38
C TYR A 158 -22.13 6.31 5.91
N ASN A 159 -22.04 6.57 4.61
CA ASN A 159 -22.87 7.58 3.97
C ASN A 159 -24.21 6.93 3.58
N LEU A 160 -25.28 7.26 4.32
CA LEU A 160 -26.63 6.76 4.10
C LEU A 160 -27.38 7.68 3.15
N GLN A 161 -27.85 7.11 2.03
CA GLN A 161 -28.70 7.79 1.06
C GLN A 161 -30.11 7.21 1.09
N ILE A 162 -31.11 8.09 1.02
CA ILE A 162 -32.54 7.75 1.10
C ILE A 162 -33.28 8.47 -0.03
N ALA A 163 -34.14 7.74 -0.74
CA ALA A 163 -35.06 8.28 -1.73
C ALA A 163 -36.47 8.28 -1.16
N THR A 164 -37.20 9.34 -1.46
CA THR A 164 -38.60 9.47 -1.09
C THR A 164 -39.45 9.82 -2.30
N GLU A 165 -40.66 9.28 -2.34
CA GLU A 165 -41.66 9.56 -3.35
C GLU A 165 -43.03 9.60 -2.66
N ASN A 166 -43.80 10.67 -2.86
CA ASN A 166 -45.15 10.82 -2.29
C ASN A 166 -45.22 10.53 -0.77
N GLN A 167 -44.26 11.05 0.00
CA GLN A 167 -44.12 10.84 1.46
C GLN A 167 -43.75 9.41 1.89
N TYR A 168 -43.45 8.50 0.95
CA TYR A 168 -42.97 7.16 1.24
C TYR A 168 -41.47 7.03 0.96
N TRP A 169 -40.80 6.18 1.73
CA TRP A 169 -39.42 5.78 1.44
C TRP A 169 -39.43 4.72 0.34
N THR A 170 -38.76 5.03 -0.77
CA THR A 170 -38.73 4.15 -1.95
C THR A 170 -37.39 3.42 -2.10
N ASN A 171 -36.31 4.00 -1.62
CA ASN A 171 -34.99 3.38 -1.67
C ASN A 171 -34.10 3.85 -0.53
N PHE A 172 -33.13 3.00 -0.16
CA PHE A 172 -32.03 3.39 0.71
C PHE A 172 -30.77 2.59 0.34
N ALA A 173 -29.61 3.20 0.57
CA ALA A 173 -28.33 2.52 0.40
C ALA A 173 -27.26 3.14 1.30
N LEU A 174 -26.33 2.28 1.73
CA LEU A 174 -25.13 2.67 2.46
C LEU A 174 -23.94 2.68 1.49
N TYR A 175 -23.11 3.71 1.62
CA TYR A 175 -21.89 3.89 0.84
C TYR A 175 -20.70 4.16 1.74
N HIS A 176 -19.54 3.71 1.28
CA HIS A 176 -18.24 4.02 1.89
C HIS A 176 -17.66 5.35 1.39
N ASN A 177 -18.28 5.98 0.39
CA ASN A 177 -17.82 7.26 -0.15
C ASN A 177 -18.25 8.41 0.77
N PRO A 178 -17.32 9.24 1.29
CA PRO A 178 -17.67 10.37 2.15
C PRO A 178 -18.45 11.47 1.43
N THR A 179 -18.30 11.56 0.11
CA THR A 179 -18.95 12.56 -0.75
C THR A 179 -20.10 11.94 -1.54
N ASP A 180 -21.19 12.69 -1.70
CA ASP A 180 -22.44 12.21 -2.28
C ASP A 180 -22.34 12.00 -3.81
N THR A 181 -21.47 12.73 -4.49
CA THR A 181 -21.34 12.74 -5.95
C THR A 181 -21.22 11.34 -6.58
N LEU A 182 -20.32 10.51 -6.06
CA LEU A 182 -20.06 9.16 -6.59
C LEU A 182 -21.14 8.13 -6.20
N THR A 183 -22.04 8.50 -5.27
CA THR A 183 -23.10 7.60 -4.80
C THR A 183 -24.35 7.63 -5.66
N PHE A 184 -24.49 8.65 -6.52
CA PHE A 184 -25.70 8.90 -7.31
C PHE A 184 -26.04 7.78 -8.30
N LYS A 185 -25.14 7.51 -9.26
CA LYS A 185 -25.29 6.45 -10.27
C LYS A 185 -25.60 5.09 -9.63
N PRO A 186 -24.76 4.58 -8.69
CA PRO A 186 -25.03 3.28 -8.09
C PRO A 186 -26.33 3.25 -7.25
N PHE A 187 -26.80 4.40 -6.76
CA PHE A 187 -28.07 4.50 -6.04
C PHE A 187 -29.29 4.32 -6.96
N LEU A 188 -29.27 4.98 -8.11
CA LEU A 188 -30.32 4.84 -9.12
C LEU A 188 -30.30 3.45 -9.79
N ASP A 189 -29.11 2.89 -10.01
CA ASP A 189 -28.97 1.51 -10.50
C ASP A 189 -29.54 0.49 -9.52
N LYS A 190 -29.30 0.67 -8.21
CA LYS A 190 -29.90 -0.19 -7.17
C LYS A 190 -31.42 -0.13 -7.21
N TYR A 191 -32.00 1.04 -7.44
CA TYR A 191 -33.45 1.20 -7.58
C TYR A 191 -33.98 0.44 -8.82
N LYS A 192 -33.35 0.67 -9.99
CA LYS A 192 -33.67 -0.01 -11.25
C LYS A 192 -33.60 -1.52 -11.11
N LYS A 193 -32.55 -2.03 -10.47
CA LYS A 193 -32.36 -3.46 -10.20
C LYS A 193 -33.41 -4.04 -9.24
N ARG A 194 -33.85 -3.27 -8.25
CA ARG A 194 -34.83 -3.74 -7.23
C ARG A 194 -36.26 -3.78 -7.77
N TYR A 195 -36.67 -2.75 -8.51
CA TYR A 195 -38.06 -2.59 -8.93
C TYR A 195 -38.30 -2.88 -10.42
N GLY A 196 -37.25 -3.14 -11.19
CA GLY A 196 -37.33 -3.37 -12.64
C GLY A 196 -37.78 -2.16 -13.44
N LYS A 197 -37.85 -0.99 -12.81
CA LYS A 197 -38.29 0.29 -13.40
C LYS A 197 -37.45 1.43 -12.85
N GLN A 198 -37.49 2.56 -13.55
CA GLN A 198 -36.74 3.76 -13.17
C GLN A 198 -37.66 4.98 -13.09
N SER A 199 -37.27 5.95 -12.26
CA SER A 199 -37.97 7.22 -12.09
C SER A 199 -37.88 8.07 -13.36
N LYS A 200 -38.97 8.76 -13.72
CA LYS A 200 -38.98 9.70 -14.87
C LYS A 200 -38.26 11.01 -14.57
N SER A 201 -38.30 11.43 -13.31
CA SER A 201 -37.68 12.66 -12.83
C SER A 201 -36.99 12.40 -11.50
N VAL A 202 -35.81 12.97 -11.31
CA VAL A 202 -35.02 12.83 -10.09
C VAL A 202 -34.65 14.22 -9.59
N THR A 203 -34.90 14.49 -8.31
CA THR A 203 -34.49 15.72 -7.64
C THR A 203 -33.43 15.39 -6.61
N ALA A 204 -32.30 16.09 -6.63
CA ALA A 204 -31.21 15.86 -5.69
C ALA A 204 -30.54 17.17 -5.26
N ASP A 205 -29.79 17.12 -4.16
CA ASP A 205 -29.04 18.27 -3.65
C ASP A 205 -27.85 18.65 -4.56
N SER A 206 -27.15 19.73 -4.21
CA SER A 206 -25.99 20.18 -4.98
C SER A 206 -24.77 19.27 -4.87
N GLY A 207 -24.65 18.47 -3.81
CA GLY A 207 -23.55 17.53 -3.59
C GLY A 207 -23.50 16.41 -4.63
N TYR A 208 -24.63 16.15 -5.29
CA TYR A 208 -24.73 15.25 -6.43
C TYR A 208 -24.37 15.89 -7.78
N GLY A 209 -24.17 17.21 -7.83
CA GLY A 209 -23.93 17.93 -9.07
C GLY A 209 -22.53 17.69 -9.66
N SER A 210 -22.43 16.79 -10.64
CA SER A 210 -21.24 16.56 -11.46
C SER A 210 -21.62 16.31 -12.93
N GLU A 211 -20.72 16.64 -13.85
CA GLU A 211 -20.84 16.39 -15.29
C GLU A 211 -21.23 14.93 -15.56
N GLU A 212 -20.47 14.02 -14.98
CA GLU A 212 -20.72 12.59 -15.00
C GLU A 212 -22.15 12.16 -14.60
N ASN A 213 -22.75 12.83 -13.61
CA ASN A 213 -24.10 12.50 -13.15
C ASN A 213 -25.17 13.10 -14.08
N TYR A 214 -24.90 14.26 -14.70
CA TYR A 214 -25.79 14.84 -15.70
C TYR A 214 -25.83 14.00 -16.97
N GLU A 215 -24.67 13.56 -17.47
CA GLU A 215 -24.58 12.66 -18.62
C GLU A 215 -25.35 11.35 -18.37
N TYR A 216 -25.23 10.78 -17.17
CA TYR A 216 -25.95 9.57 -16.80
C TYR A 216 -27.49 9.76 -16.83
N LEU A 217 -27.98 10.91 -16.35
CA LEU A 217 -29.40 11.22 -16.38
C LEU A 217 -29.92 11.40 -17.82
N GLU A 218 -29.11 12.02 -18.69
CA GLU A 218 -29.44 12.18 -20.10
C GLU A 218 -29.46 10.83 -20.84
N MET A 219 -28.46 9.97 -20.60
CA MET A 219 -28.39 8.62 -21.18
C MET A 219 -29.58 7.74 -20.81
N GLU A 220 -30.10 7.87 -19.60
CA GLU A 220 -31.25 7.12 -19.11
C GLU A 220 -32.60 7.84 -19.36
N GLU A 221 -32.60 8.93 -20.15
CA GLU A 221 -33.77 9.74 -20.49
C GLU A 221 -34.56 10.26 -19.26
N MET A 222 -33.85 10.57 -18.17
CA MET A 222 -34.43 11.09 -16.93
C MET A 222 -34.34 12.60 -16.84
N VAL A 223 -35.40 13.25 -16.35
CA VAL A 223 -35.37 14.69 -16.06
C VAL A 223 -34.72 14.93 -14.70
N GLY A 224 -33.48 15.43 -14.72
CA GLY A 224 -32.70 15.76 -13.53
C GLY A 224 -32.92 17.18 -13.01
N TYR A 225 -33.45 17.32 -11.79
CA TYR A 225 -33.46 18.57 -11.03
C TYR A 225 -32.35 18.53 -9.97
N VAL A 226 -31.09 18.57 -10.43
CA VAL A 226 -29.90 18.52 -9.58
C VAL A 226 -29.15 19.85 -9.72
N LYS A 227 -28.87 20.51 -8.59
CA LYS A 227 -28.11 21.77 -8.59
C LYS A 227 -26.63 21.48 -8.81
N TYR A 228 -25.92 22.36 -9.51
CA TYR A 228 -24.45 22.28 -9.54
C TYR A 228 -23.82 22.90 -8.28
N ASN A 229 -22.63 22.43 -7.91
CA ASN A 229 -21.96 22.77 -6.64
C ASN A 229 -21.79 24.28 -6.38
N TRP A 230 -21.55 25.09 -7.41
CA TRP A 230 -21.30 26.54 -7.29
C TRP A 230 -22.57 27.40 -7.27
N PHE A 231 -23.75 26.81 -7.50
CA PHE A 231 -25.00 27.54 -7.67
C PHE A 231 -25.32 28.50 -6.53
N HIS A 232 -25.14 28.06 -5.27
CA HIS A 232 -25.39 28.90 -4.11
C HIS A 232 -24.36 30.02 -3.91
N LYS A 233 -23.09 29.79 -4.30
CA LYS A 233 -22.03 30.82 -4.19
C LYS A 233 -22.22 31.94 -5.21
N GLU A 234 -22.74 31.63 -6.39
CA GLU A 234 -23.01 32.63 -7.43
C GLU A 234 -24.18 33.55 -7.08
N GLN A 235 -25.20 33.03 -6.39
CA GLN A 235 -26.34 33.85 -5.92
C GLN A 235 -25.99 34.82 -4.79
N HIS A 236 -24.88 34.58 -4.07
CA HIS A 236 -24.40 35.44 -2.98
C HIS A 236 -23.27 36.40 -3.40
N LYS A 237 -22.90 36.46 -4.68
CA LYS A 237 -22.05 37.56 -5.14
C LYS A 237 -22.81 38.88 -4.97
N PRO A 238 -22.28 39.87 -4.23
CA PRO A 238 -22.88 41.19 -4.24
C PRO A 238 -22.89 41.67 -5.69
N SER A 239 -24.03 42.22 -6.13
CA SER A 239 -24.11 42.92 -7.40
C SER A 239 -23.02 44.00 -7.40
N CYS A 240 -21.95 43.79 -8.17
CA CYS A 240 -20.99 44.85 -8.45
C CYS A 240 -21.69 45.89 -9.32
N TYR A 241 -22.16 46.96 -8.67
CA TYR A 241 -22.30 48.29 -9.28
C TYR A 241 -21.13 49.14 -8.79
#